data_AF-A0A8S4RKH4-F1
#
_entry.id   AF-A0A8S4RKH4-F1
#
_cell.length_a   1.000
_cell.length_b   1.000
_cell.length_c   1.000
_cell.angle_alpha   90.00
_cell.angle_beta   90.00
_cell.angle_gamma   90.00
#
_symmetry.space_group_name_H-M   'P 1'
#
loop_
_entity.id
_entity.type
_entity.pdbx_description
1 polymer ?
#
loop_
_entity_poly.entity_id
_entity_poly.type
_entity_poly.pdbx_seq_one_letter_code
_entity_poly.pdbx_strand_id
1 'polypeptide(L)'
;MLMGIKDDGKTPVIILDTKKYAAGFLTNWNLGLNIENNPNPDIRMLYTFGPGYLTGWNFTFQTVFLGLSLIHDVLEWLDKQKSNLGSKIKYWRDVIFCGMVLPFTLFVAGMFWTVYAIDRELVFPKIYDEVVPWWFNHCVHTNITVVLLVETLLQARRHPTNMKLELILYWIVAFSYAIVYYTIYFVTDRWLYQVFGVMNWWQVCLYQVFIWLISYGFYRIQFPINRLFHGADVEPTENDAEKQNNDFVDAGKTYETDSFSTEENGKGVDLNTSLPGESWSLKFRSLKNNIENSRL
;
A
#
# COMPACT_ATOMS: atom_id res chain seq x y z
N MET A 1 -27.56 -12.66 11.62
CA MET A 1 -27.17 -13.36 12.86
C MET A 1 -28.01 -14.60 12.97
N LEU A 2 -27.51 -15.75 12.54
CA LEU A 2 -28.14 -17.05 12.77
C LEU A 2 -27.06 -17.95 13.36
N MET A 3 -27.11 -18.13 14.67
CA MET A 3 -26.25 -19.02 15.45
C MET A 3 -26.81 -20.44 15.34
N GLY A 4 -26.04 -21.36 14.77
CA GLY A 4 -26.27 -22.79 14.91
C GLY A 4 -25.25 -23.36 15.89
N ILE A 5 -25.71 -23.84 17.05
CA ILE A 5 -24.87 -24.56 18.00
C ILE A 5 -24.92 -26.04 17.58
N LYS A 6 -23.77 -26.61 17.23
CA LYS A 6 -23.62 -28.07 17.12
C LYS A 6 -22.80 -28.53 18.32
N ASP A 7 -23.46 -29.25 19.20
CA ASP A 7 -22.92 -29.69 20.50
C ASP A 7 -22.33 -31.09 20.35
N ASP A 8 -21.01 -31.16 20.14
CA ASP A 8 -20.25 -32.41 19.99
C ASP A 8 -19.37 -32.71 21.23
N GLY A 9 -19.73 -32.19 22.42
CA GLY A 9 -19.17 -32.64 23.70
C GLY A 9 -17.67 -32.38 23.95
N LYS A 10 -16.98 -31.64 23.08
CA LYS A 10 -15.65 -31.08 23.30
C LYS A 10 -15.64 -29.64 22.79
N THR A 11 -15.72 -28.68 23.71
CA THR A 11 -15.59 -27.21 23.52
C THR A 11 -16.26 -26.65 22.25
N PRO A 12 -17.34 -25.85 22.36
CA PRO A 12 -18.04 -25.33 21.20
C PRO A 12 -17.10 -24.48 20.35
N VAL A 13 -16.67 -25.00 19.20
CA VAL A 13 -15.98 -24.22 18.17
C VAL A 13 -17.06 -23.42 17.47
N ILE A 14 -17.09 -22.12 17.73
CA ILE A 14 -17.93 -21.19 16.98
C ILE A 14 -17.35 -21.12 15.56
N ILE A 15 -17.92 -21.93 14.64
CA ILE A 15 -17.62 -21.82 13.22
C ILE A 15 -18.35 -20.57 12.72
N LEU A 16 -17.64 -19.45 12.66
CA LEU A 16 -18.11 -18.27 11.94
C LEU A 16 -18.21 -18.66 10.45
N ASP A 17 -19.43 -18.63 9.90
CA ASP A 17 -19.69 -18.75 8.46
C ASP A 17 -19.14 -17.50 7.76
N THR A 18 -17.82 -17.48 7.54
CA THR A 18 -17.08 -16.40 6.89
C THR A 18 -17.41 -16.28 5.41
N LYS A 19 -18.17 -17.22 4.82
CA LYS A 19 -18.60 -17.17 3.42
C LYS A 19 -19.51 -15.98 3.11
N LYS A 20 -20.17 -15.39 4.11
CA LYS A 20 -21.12 -14.27 3.91
C LYS A 20 -20.55 -12.86 4.09
N TYR A 21 -19.34 -12.69 4.63
CA TYR A 21 -18.87 -11.37 5.08
C TYR A 21 -17.52 -10.93 4.51
N ALA A 22 -16.84 -11.76 3.74
CA ALA A 22 -15.59 -11.37 3.10
C ALA A 22 -15.89 -10.73 1.74
N ALA A 23 -15.86 -9.39 1.70
CA ALA A 23 -15.95 -8.60 0.49
C ALA A 23 -14.96 -9.14 -0.57
N GLY A 24 -15.50 -9.37 -1.78
CA GLY A 24 -14.95 -10.23 -2.85
C GLY A 24 -13.68 -9.76 -3.56
N PHE A 25 -12.64 -9.39 -2.83
CA PHE A 25 -11.29 -9.22 -3.37
C PHE A 25 -10.20 -9.92 -2.53
N LEU A 26 -10.48 -10.20 -1.25
CA LEU A 26 -9.53 -10.82 -0.30
C LEU A 26 -9.67 -12.34 -0.15
N THR A 27 -10.62 -12.97 -0.85
CA THR A 27 -11.06 -14.36 -0.60
C THR A 27 -10.44 -15.43 -1.50
N ASN A 28 -9.66 -15.05 -2.52
CA ASN A 28 -9.26 -15.98 -3.59
C ASN A 28 -7.93 -16.73 -3.37
N TRP A 29 -7.41 -16.80 -2.15
CA TRP A 29 -6.37 -17.80 -1.82
C TRP A 29 -6.95 -19.23 -1.73
N ASN A 30 -8.26 -19.34 -1.52
CA ASN A 30 -8.93 -20.55 -1.06
C ASN A 30 -9.58 -21.39 -2.17
N LEU A 31 -9.48 -20.99 -3.44
CA LEU A 31 -10.27 -21.62 -4.51
C LEU A 31 -9.71 -22.98 -5.01
N GLY A 32 -8.53 -23.41 -4.55
CA GLY A 32 -7.81 -24.55 -5.13
C GLY A 32 -7.47 -25.71 -4.19
N LEU A 33 -7.58 -25.54 -2.87
CA LEU A 33 -7.15 -26.55 -1.89
C LEU A 33 -8.30 -26.90 -0.96
N ASN A 34 -8.81 -28.14 -1.07
CA ASN A 34 -9.91 -28.66 -0.25
C ASN A 34 -9.44 -29.03 1.16
N ILE A 35 -9.03 -28.02 1.92
CA ILE A 35 -8.37 -28.13 3.24
C ILE A 35 -9.37 -27.94 4.40
N GLU A 36 -10.62 -27.55 4.11
CA GLU A 36 -11.68 -27.32 5.11
C GLU A 36 -11.89 -28.54 6.04
N ASN A 37 -11.61 -29.75 5.53
CA ASN A 37 -11.75 -31.02 6.25
C ASN A 37 -10.41 -31.64 6.72
N ASN A 38 -9.32 -30.88 6.79
CA ASN A 38 -8.04 -31.42 7.25
C ASN A 38 -8.13 -31.86 8.73
N PRO A 39 -7.59 -33.05 9.10
CA PRO A 39 -7.62 -33.54 10.48
C PRO A 39 -6.87 -32.64 11.47
N ASN A 40 -5.90 -31.84 11.02
CA ASN A 40 -5.13 -30.96 11.87
C ASN A 40 -5.86 -29.62 12.11
N PRO A 41 -6.21 -29.28 13.37
CA PRO A 41 -6.91 -28.03 13.68
C PRO A 41 -6.12 -26.77 13.29
N ASP A 42 -4.79 -26.82 13.32
CA ASP A 42 -3.95 -25.65 13.02
C ASP A 42 -3.97 -25.30 11.52
N ILE A 43 -4.03 -26.32 10.66
CA ILE A 43 -4.20 -26.12 9.21
C ILE A 43 -5.58 -25.52 8.91
N ARG A 44 -6.62 -25.97 9.60
CA ARG A 44 -7.97 -25.39 9.44
C ARG A 44 -8.02 -23.94 9.92
N MET A 45 -7.31 -23.60 11.00
CA MET A 45 -7.19 -22.21 11.46
C MET A 45 -6.47 -21.33 10.44
N LEU A 46 -5.37 -21.82 9.85
CA LEU A 46 -4.65 -21.09 8.79
C LEU A 46 -5.59 -20.73 7.62
N TYR A 47 -6.46 -21.66 7.21
CA TYR A 47 -7.43 -21.42 6.15
C TYR A 47 -8.54 -20.43 6.56
N THR A 48 -9.11 -20.63 7.75
CA THR A 48 -10.21 -19.79 8.27
C THR A 48 -9.77 -18.35 8.52
N PHE A 49 -8.57 -18.16 9.08
CA PHE A 49 -8.01 -16.84 9.40
C PHE A 49 -7.05 -16.31 8.34
N GLY A 50 -6.95 -16.97 7.19
CA GLY A 50 -6.17 -16.52 6.02
C GLY A 50 -6.30 -15.02 5.74
N PRO A 51 -7.54 -14.47 5.63
CA PRO A 51 -7.75 -13.04 5.41
C PRO A 51 -7.35 -12.12 6.58
N GLY A 52 -7.15 -12.68 7.78
CA GLY A 52 -6.73 -11.95 8.98
C GLY A 52 -5.21 -11.73 9.05
N TYR A 53 -4.40 -12.43 8.26
CA TYR A 53 -2.95 -12.23 8.25
C TYR A 53 -2.58 -10.92 7.53
N LEU A 54 -1.69 -10.14 8.15
CA LEU A 54 -1.21 -8.87 7.59
C LEU A 54 -0.56 -9.06 6.21
N THR A 55 0.05 -10.22 5.96
CA THR A 55 0.62 -10.56 4.64
C THR A 55 -0.41 -10.46 3.51
N GLY A 56 -1.66 -10.89 3.75
CA GLY A 56 -2.74 -10.79 2.75
C GLY A 56 -3.19 -9.36 2.49
N TRP A 57 -3.20 -8.52 3.54
CA TRP A 57 -3.50 -7.09 3.42
C TRP A 57 -2.39 -6.38 2.66
N ASN A 58 -1.13 -6.67 2.99
CA ASN A 58 0.03 -6.13 2.30
C ASN A 58 0.02 -6.48 0.80
N PHE A 59 -0.33 -7.73 0.47
CA PHE A 59 -0.48 -8.18 -0.91
C PHE A 59 -1.56 -7.36 -1.66
N THR A 60 -2.65 -7.02 -0.97
CA THR A 60 -3.72 -6.19 -1.54
C THR A 60 -3.26 -4.76 -1.79
N PHE A 61 -2.56 -4.15 -0.84
CA PHE A 61 -2.00 -2.79 -1.00
C PHE A 61 -1.03 -2.73 -2.18
N GLN A 62 -0.16 -3.74 -2.29
CA GLN A 62 0.79 -3.89 -3.38
C GLN A 62 0.08 -4.09 -4.72
N THR A 63 -0.96 -4.92 -4.77
CA THR A 63 -1.77 -5.12 -5.98
C THR A 63 -2.45 -3.83 -6.45
N VAL A 64 -3.04 -3.07 -5.52
CA VAL A 64 -3.67 -1.78 -5.83
C VAL A 64 -2.63 -0.79 -6.34
N PHE A 65 -1.47 -0.70 -5.70
CA PHE A 65 -0.38 0.17 -6.13
C PHE A 65 0.17 -0.19 -7.52
N LEU A 66 0.43 -1.47 -7.78
CA LEU A 66 0.88 -1.95 -9.08
C LEU A 66 -0.17 -1.70 -10.15
N GLY A 67 -1.46 -1.88 -9.83
CA GLY A 67 -2.57 -1.53 -10.72
C GLY A 67 -2.61 -0.04 -11.07
N LEU A 68 -2.46 0.84 -10.07
CA LEU A 68 -2.39 2.29 -10.30
C LEU A 68 -1.16 2.69 -11.13
N SER A 69 -0.01 2.06 -10.87
CA SER A 69 1.22 2.27 -11.63
C SER A 69 1.05 1.83 -13.09
N LEU A 70 0.47 0.66 -13.32
CA LEU A 70 0.17 0.18 -14.66
C LEU A 70 -0.79 1.11 -15.42
N ILE A 71 -1.83 1.61 -14.77
CA ILE A 71 -2.76 2.56 -15.42
C ILE A 71 -2.03 3.86 -15.75
N HIS A 72 -1.17 4.36 -14.86
CA HIS A 72 -0.37 5.54 -15.12
C HIS A 72 0.54 5.35 -16.35
N ASP A 73 1.22 4.20 -16.44
CA ASP A 73 2.12 3.89 -17.56
C ASP A 73 1.36 3.73 -18.88
N VAL A 74 0.15 3.16 -18.85
CA VAL A 74 -0.75 3.11 -20.01
C VAL A 74 -1.20 4.52 -20.44
N LEU A 75 -1.50 5.41 -19.48
CA LEU A 75 -1.84 6.81 -19.80
C LEU A 75 -0.65 7.57 -20.39
N GLU A 76 0.57 7.28 -19.94
CA GLU A 76 1.79 7.81 -20.54
C GLU A 76 1.95 7.31 -21.98
N TRP A 77 1.75 6.02 -22.22
CA TRP A 77 1.79 5.44 -23.57
C TRP A 77 0.73 6.03 -24.52
N LEU A 78 -0.44 6.39 -23.99
CA LEU A 78 -1.51 7.06 -24.74
C LEU A 78 -1.33 8.60 -24.83
N ASP A 79 -0.22 9.14 -24.35
CA ASP A 79 0.10 10.58 -24.23
C ASP A 79 -0.98 11.40 -23.47
N LYS A 80 -1.72 10.73 -22.57
CA LYS A 80 -2.73 11.31 -21.69
C LYS A 80 -2.23 11.54 -20.26
N GLN A 81 -0.93 11.41 -20.02
CA GLN A 81 -0.30 11.63 -18.71
C GLN A 81 -0.60 13.01 -18.09
N LYS A 82 -0.70 14.06 -18.93
CA LYS A 82 -0.99 15.44 -18.47
C LYS A 82 -2.48 15.71 -18.28
N SER A 83 -3.35 14.74 -18.59
CA SER A 83 -4.78 14.89 -18.35
C SER A 83 -5.08 14.94 -16.84
N ASN A 84 -6.24 15.49 -16.50
CA ASN A 84 -6.76 15.47 -15.13
C ASN A 84 -6.83 14.06 -14.53
N LEU A 85 -6.94 13.02 -15.36
CA LEU A 85 -6.93 11.63 -14.90
C LEU A 85 -5.52 11.16 -14.55
N GLY A 86 -4.51 11.47 -15.37
CA GLY A 86 -3.12 11.08 -15.14
C GLY A 86 -2.53 11.69 -13.87
N SER A 87 -2.79 12.97 -13.63
CA SER A 87 -2.36 13.65 -12.40
C SER A 87 -3.00 13.06 -11.14
N LYS A 88 -4.30 12.74 -11.17
CA LYS A 88 -5.01 12.09 -10.06
C LYS A 88 -4.48 10.69 -9.76
N ILE A 89 -4.20 9.89 -10.80
CA ILE A 89 -3.67 8.54 -10.62
C ILE A 89 -2.27 8.59 -10.04
N LYS A 90 -1.41 9.49 -10.53
CA LYS A 90 -0.08 9.72 -9.95
C LYS A 90 -0.17 10.11 -8.47
N TYR A 91 -1.05 11.06 -8.14
CA TYR A 91 -1.26 11.50 -6.75
C TYR A 91 -1.65 10.32 -5.83
N TRP A 92 -2.68 9.55 -6.20
CA TRP A 92 -3.15 8.43 -5.38
C TRP A 92 -2.15 7.28 -5.31
N ARG A 93 -1.47 6.98 -6.42
CA ARG A 93 -0.36 6.02 -6.45
C ARG A 93 0.70 6.41 -5.43
N ASP A 94 1.07 7.68 -5.38
CA ASP A 94 2.12 8.18 -4.51
C ASP A 94 1.70 8.20 -3.03
N VAL A 95 0.46 8.60 -2.74
CA VAL A 95 -0.12 8.56 -1.39
C VAL A 95 -0.23 7.13 -0.86
N ILE A 96 -0.74 6.19 -1.66
CA ILE A 96 -0.88 4.78 -1.25
C ILE A 96 0.49 4.14 -1.06
N PHE A 97 1.45 4.44 -1.94
CA PHE A 97 2.80 3.92 -1.82
C PHE A 97 3.46 4.35 -0.50
N CYS A 98 3.49 5.66 -0.24
CA CYS A 98 4.17 6.23 0.92
C CYS A 98 3.46 5.93 2.24
N GLY A 99 2.12 6.00 2.26
CA GLY A 99 1.33 5.84 3.48
C GLY A 99 1.05 4.39 3.88
N MET A 100 0.96 3.47 2.91
CA MET A 100 0.53 2.09 3.16
C MET A 100 1.57 1.08 2.69
N VAL A 101 1.89 1.07 1.41
CA VAL A 101 2.65 -0.04 0.80
C VAL A 101 4.03 -0.18 1.40
N LEU A 102 4.80 0.92 1.46
CA LEU A 102 6.17 0.89 1.95
C LEU A 102 6.28 0.54 3.43
N PRO A 103 5.64 1.27 4.37
CA PRO A 103 5.79 0.99 5.80
C PRO A 103 5.32 -0.41 6.18
N PHE A 104 4.17 -0.86 5.65
CA PHE A 104 3.65 -2.19 5.97
C PHE A 104 4.43 -3.32 5.30
N THR A 105 4.95 -3.14 4.08
CA THR A 105 5.78 -4.17 3.45
C THR A 105 7.09 -4.39 4.20
N LEU A 106 7.81 -3.30 4.56
CA LEU A 106 9.05 -3.41 5.34
C LEU A 106 8.78 -3.98 6.73
N PHE A 107 7.68 -3.58 7.37
CA PHE A 107 7.28 -4.14 8.65
C PHE A 107 6.96 -5.63 8.57
N VAL A 108 6.09 -6.06 7.65
CA VAL A 108 5.69 -7.47 7.50
C VAL A 108 6.89 -8.34 7.21
N ALA A 109 7.74 -7.95 6.24
CA ALA A 109 8.93 -8.72 5.90
C ALA A 109 9.95 -8.74 7.04
N GLY A 110 10.24 -7.58 7.64
CA GLY A 110 11.20 -7.46 8.73
C GLY A 110 10.79 -8.27 9.95
N MET A 111 9.53 -8.13 10.39
CA MET A 111 9.01 -8.90 11.52
C MET A 111 8.95 -10.39 11.23
N PHE A 112 8.46 -10.78 10.04
CA PHE A 112 8.41 -12.19 9.66
C PHE A 112 9.79 -12.83 9.74
N TRP A 113 10.80 -12.29 9.06
CA TRP A 113 12.14 -12.90 9.05
C TRP A 113 12.84 -12.82 10.40
N THR A 114 12.65 -11.74 11.16
CA THR A 114 13.24 -11.61 12.50
C THR A 114 12.68 -12.66 13.45
N VAL A 115 11.35 -12.78 13.53
CA VAL A 115 10.71 -13.77 14.39
C VAL A 115 10.99 -15.19 13.90
N TYR A 116 10.95 -15.41 12.58
CA TYR A 116 11.27 -16.70 11.97
C TYR A 116 12.70 -17.18 12.30
N ALA A 117 13.67 -16.26 12.34
CA ALA A 117 15.06 -16.56 12.68
C ALA A 117 15.26 -16.88 14.17
N ILE A 118 14.44 -16.29 15.06
CA ILE A 118 14.49 -16.56 16.50
C ILE A 118 13.79 -17.89 16.80
N ASP A 119 12.51 -17.98 16.44
CA ASP A 119 11.71 -19.19 16.55
C ASP A 119 10.56 -19.13 15.54
N ARG A 120 10.66 -19.98 14.52
CA ARG A 120 9.66 -20.04 13.47
C ARG A 120 8.27 -20.44 13.98
N GLU A 121 8.15 -21.22 15.07
CA GLU A 121 6.83 -21.61 15.59
C GLU A 121 5.99 -20.41 16.01
N LEU A 122 6.62 -19.27 16.31
CA LEU A 122 5.94 -18.06 16.77
C LEU A 122 5.17 -17.33 15.66
N VAL A 123 5.56 -17.53 14.40
CA VAL A 123 5.00 -16.84 13.23
C VAL A 123 4.51 -17.78 12.14
N PHE A 124 5.21 -18.91 11.95
CA PHE A 124 4.96 -19.90 10.92
C PHE A 124 5.33 -21.33 11.41
N PRO A 125 4.44 -21.98 12.18
CA PRO A 125 4.57 -23.35 12.65
C PRO A 125 4.94 -24.37 11.57
N LYS A 126 5.68 -25.43 11.94
CA LYS A 126 6.14 -26.45 10.96
C LYS A 126 5.03 -27.11 10.18
N ILE A 127 3.87 -27.26 10.81
CA ILE A 127 2.71 -27.90 10.20
C ILE A 127 2.23 -27.15 8.94
N TYR A 128 2.53 -25.86 8.82
CA TYR A 128 2.17 -25.07 7.64
C TYR A 128 3.02 -25.40 6.41
N ASP A 129 4.20 -26.03 6.57
CA ASP A 129 5.05 -26.47 5.45
C ASP A 129 4.33 -27.52 4.58
N GLU A 130 3.33 -28.22 5.11
CA GLU A 130 2.51 -29.20 4.36
C GLU A 130 1.62 -28.54 3.31
N VAL A 131 1.27 -27.27 3.50
CA VAL A 131 0.31 -26.53 2.66
C VAL A 131 1.00 -25.40 1.89
N VAL A 132 1.95 -24.71 2.54
CA VAL A 132 2.60 -23.53 2.02
C VAL A 132 4.08 -23.84 1.79
N PRO A 133 4.52 -23.95 0.52
CA PRO A 133 5.91 -24.24 0.20
C PRO A 133 6.86 -23.14 0.69
N TRP A 134 8.09 -23.53 1.02
CA TRP A 134 9.12 -22.60 1.51
C TRP A 134 9.39 -21.43 0.55
N TRP A 135 9.36 -21.67 -0.77
CA TRP A 135 9.58 -20.65 -1.79
C TRP A 135 8.47 -19.60 -1.79
N PHE A 136 7.25 -19.97 -1.42
CA PHE A 136 6.12 -19.06 -1.38
C PHE A 136 6.34 -17.99 -0.30
N ASN A 137 6.89 -18.38 0.86
CA ASN A 137 7.27 -17.43 1.91
C ASN A 137 8.29 -16.40 1.39
N HIS A 138 9.26 -16.81 0.56
CA HIS A 138 10.15 -15.84 -0.09
C HIS A 138 9.44 -14.94 -1.10
N CYS A 139 8.47 -15.45 -1.87
CA CYS A 139 7.68 -14.63 -2.78
C CYS A 139 6.93 -13.50 -2.05
N VAL A 140 6.29 -13.82 -0.92
CA VAL A 140 5.43 -12.86 -0.21
C VAL A 140 6.14 -12.01 0.84
N HIS A 141 7.38 -12.36 1.22
CA HIS A 141 8.16 -11.60 2.21
C HIS A 141 9.47 -11.02 1.65
N THR A 142 10.25 -11.77 0.88
CA THR A 142 11.55 -11.30 0.36
C THR A 142 11.39 -10.59 -0.98
N ASN A 143 10.78 -11.24 -1.96
CA ASN A 143 10.72 -10.73 -3.33
C ASN A 143 9.93 -9.43 -3.41
N ILE A 144 8.81 -9.35 -2.69
CA ILE A 144 7.98 -8.14 -2.63
C ILE A 144 8.73 -6.95 -2.02
N THR A 145 9.59 -7.20 -1.02
CA THR A 145 10.44 -6.18 -0.43
C THR A 145 11.55 -5.75 -1.39
N VAL A 146 12.15 -6.68 -2.14
CA VAL A 146 13.14 -6.33 -3.16
C VAL A 146 12.52 -5.43 -4.24
N VAL A 147 11.34 -5.79 -4.75
CA VAL A 147 10.62 -4.97 -5.74
C VAL A 147 10.27 -3.61 -5.17
N LEU A 148 9.79 -3.54 -3.92
CA LEU A 148 9.53 -2.28 -3.22
C LEU A 148 10.78 -1.39 -3.11
N LEU A 149 11.92 -1.98 -2.74
CA LEU A 149 13.17 -1.24 -2.61
C LEU A 149 13.64 -0.73 -3.97
N VAL A 150 13.57 -1.54 -5.02
CA VAL A 150 13.89 -1.12 -6.39
C VAL A 150 12.98 0.04 -6.82
N GLU A 151 11.67 -0.05 -6.60
CA GLU A 151 10.72 1.03 -6.87
C GLU A 151 11.07 2.32 -6.10
N THR A 152 11.42 2.18 -4.82
CA THR A 152 11.85 3.32 -3.98
C THR A 152 13.14 3.95 -4.49
N LEU A 153 14.06 3.16 -5.05
CA LEU A 153 15.33 3.64 -5.59
C LEU A 153 15.19 4.27 -6.98
N LEU A 154 14.24 3.81 -7.80
CA LEU A 154 14.03 4.32 -9.16
C LEU A 154 13.11 5.54 -9.18
N GLN A 155 12.10 5.58 -8.31
CA GLN A 155 11.09 6.63 -8.30
C GLN A 155 11.42 7.69 -7.24
N ALA A 156 11.72 8.91 -7.67
CA ALA A 156 12.00 10.01 -6.78
C ALA A 156 10.76 10.48 -5.97
N ARG A 157 10.58 9.93 -4.76
CA ARG A 157 9.56 10.34 -3.76
C ARG A 157 10.20 11.06 -2.56
N ARG A 158 10.72 12.28 -2.79
CA ARG A 158 11.60 12.99 -1.83
C ARG A 158 10.85 13.60 -0.63
N HIS A 159 9.57 13.90 -0.82
CA HIS A 159 8.67 14.47 0.17
C HIS A 159 7.33 13.75 0.13
N PRO A 160 6.57 13.75 1.25
CA PRO A 160 5.21 13.24 1.25
C PRO A 160 4.36 14.05 0.26
N THR A 161 3.56 13.36 -0.55
CA THR A 161 2.62 14.02 -1.47
C THR A 161 1.53 14.72 -0.66
N ASN A 162 1.05 14.08 0.40
CA ASN A 162 0.14 14.69 1.36
C ASN A 162 0.34 14.05 2.73
N MET A 163 1.19 14.66 3.56
CA MET A 163 1.59 14.10 4.86
C MET A 163 0.39 13.78 5.76
N LYS A 164 -0.64 14.65 5.77
CA LYS A 164 -1.84 14.43 6.59
C LYS A 164 -2.61 13.21 6.11
N LEU A 165 -2.86 13.11 4.81
CA LEU A 165 -3.60 12.00 4.22
C LEU A 165 -2.86 10.66 4.37
N GLU A 166 -1.55 10.64 4.09
CA GLU A 166 -0.70 9.45 4.25
C GLU A 166 -0.71 8.94 5.69
N LEU A 167 -0.56 9.83 6.68
CA LEU A 167 -0.62 9.47 8.10
C LEU A 167 -2.01 8.99 8.52
N ILE A 168 -3.08 9.61 8.02
CA ILE A 168 -4.45 9.16 8.28
C ILE A 168 -4.64 7.73 7.76
N LEU A 169 -4.25 7.45 6.52
CA LEU A 169 -4.34 6.11 5.94
C LEU A 169 -3.50 5.11 6.73
N TYR A 170 -2.27 5.47 7.09
CA TYR A 170 -1.39 4.65 7.92
C TYR A 170 -2.07 4.27 9.25
N TRP A 171 -2.59 5.24 9.99
CA TRP A 171 -3.22 4.99 11.29
C TRP A 171 -4.52 4.20 11.16
N ILE A 172 -5.32 4.46 10.12
CA ILE A 172 -6.52 3.66 9.85
C ILE A 172 -6.15 2.19 9.66
N VAL A 173 -5.12 1.89 8.87
CA VAL A 173 -4.65 0.51 8.67
C VAL A 173 -4.08 -0.07 9.97
N ALA A 174 -3.24 0.70 10.69
CA ALA A 174 -2.61 0.23 11.92
C ALA A 174 -3.62 -0.12 13.03
N PHE A 175 -4.67 0.71 13.20
CA PHE A 175 -5.73 0.46 14.19
C PHE A 175 -6.73 -0.58 13.72
N SER A 176 -7.15 -0.56 12.44
CA SER A 176 -8.06 -1.58 11.90
C SER A 176 -7.43 -2.96 11.99
N TYR A 177 -6.14 -3.09 11.70
CA TYR A 177 -5.42 -4.34 11.85
C TYR A 177 -5.34 -4.80 13.31
N ALA A 178 -5.10 -3.86 14.23
CA ALA A 178 -5.16 -4.14 15.67
C ALA A 178 -6.50 -4.73 16.09
N ILE A 179 -7.60 -4.10 15.66
CA ILE A 179 -8.95 -4.56 15.93
C ILE A 179 -9.16 -5.98 15.38
N VAL A 180 -8.67 -6.30 14.17
CA VAL A 180 -8.84 -7.62 13.55
C VAL A 180 -8.24 -8.73 14.40
N TYR A 181 -6.94 -8.69 14.72
CA TYR A 181 -6.34 -9.81 15.46
C TYR A 181 -6.77 -9.85 16.93
N TYR A 182 -7.11 -8.71 17.56
CA TYR A 182 -7.71 -8.73 18.90
C TYR A 182 -9.12 -9.33 18.87
N THR A 183 -9.93 -9.03 17.84
CA THR A 183 -11.25 -9.65 17.67
C THR A 183 -11.11 -11.16 17.49
N ILE A 184 -10.15 -11.63 16.68
CA ILE A 184 -9.87 -13.06 16.53
C ILE A 184 -9.53 -13.68 17.88
N TYR A 185 -8.67 -13.02 18.67
CA TYR A 185 -8.32 -13.50 20.01
C TYR A 185 -9.55 -13.62 20.93
N PHE A 186 -10.36 -12.56 21.05
CA PHE A 186 -11.51 -12.55 21.96
C PHE A 186 -12.67 -13.47 21.54
N VAL A 187 -12.75 -13.83 20.26
CA VAL A 187 -13.80 -14.74 19.76
C VAL A 187 -13.38 -16.21 19.82
N THR A 188 -12.08 -16.49 19.68
CA THR A 188 -11.58 -17.85 19.47
C THR A 188 -10.70 -18.36 20.62
N ASP A 189 -10.37 -17.49 21.58
CA ASP A 189 -9.40 -17.70 22.66
C ASP A 189 -8.03 -18.17 22.13
N ARG A 190 -7.71 -17.82 20.88
CA ARG A 190 -6.45 -18.16 20.21
C ARG A 190 -5.85 -16.95 19.53
N TRP A 191 -4.54 -16.78 19.70
CA TRP A 191 -3.81 -15.71 19.02
C TRP A 191 -3.59 -16.05 17.56
N LEU A 192 -3.80 -15.05 16.69
CA LEU A 192 -3.46 -15.15 15.27
C LEU A 192 -1.95 -15.39 15.07
N TYR A 193 -1.12 -14.74 15.90
CA TYR A 193 0.32 -14.93 15.96
C TYR A 193 0.72 -15.49 17.32
N GLN A 194 1.42 -16.62 17.32
CA GLN A 194 1.80 -17.32 18.55
C GLN A 194 2.75 -16.51 19.43
N VAL A 195 3.47 -15.53 18.86
CA VAL A 195 4.27 -14.54 19.62
C VAL A 195 3.47 -13.81 20.70
N PHE A 196 2.17 -13.58 20.51
CA PHE A 196 1.32 -12.98 21.55
C PHE A 196 0.94 -13.97 22.65
N GLY A 197 0.89 -15.26 22.34
CA GLY A 197 0.53 -16.32 23.29
C GLY A 197 1.58 -16.60 24.35
N VAL A 198 2.84 -16.26 24.08
CA VAL A 198 3.95 -16.42 25.04
C VAL A 198 4.09 -15.23 25.99
N MET A 199 3.36 -14.14 25.77
CA MET A 199 3.47 -12.88 26.51
C MET A 199 2.33 -12.67 27.50
N ASN A 200 2.62 -12.00 28.62
CA ASN A 200 1.60 -11.47 29.52
C ASN A 200 0.90 -10.23 28.92
N TRP A 201 -0.30 -9.90 29.40
CA TRP A 201 -1.07 -8.75 28.90
C TRP A 201 -0.31 -7.41 28.86
N TRP A 202 0.50 -7.11 29.88
CA TRP A 202 1.33 -5.89 29.87
C TRP A 202 2.41 -5.93 28.79
N GLN A 203 3.01 -7.09 28.55
CA GLN A 203 3.98 -7.29 27.47
C GLN A 203 3.31 -7.19 26.10
N VAL A 204 2.09 -7.68 25.94
CA VAL A 204 1.29 -7.50 24.72
C VAL A 204 1.05 -6.01 24.44
N CYS A 205 0.67 -5.22 25.45
CA CYS A 205 0.51 -3.77 25.29
C CYS A 205 1.82 -3.08 24.89
N LEU A 206 2.95 -3.44 25.50
CA LEU A 206 4.26 -2.89 25.14
C LEU A 206 4.68 -3.29 23.72
N TYR A 207 4.47 -4.56 23.37
CA TYR A 207 4.76 -5.07 22.04
C TYR A 207 3.88 -4.41 20.98
N GLN A 208 2.63 -4.06 21.32
CA GLN A 208 1.75 -3.31 20.44
C GLN A 208 2.28 -1.91 20.12
N VAL A 209 2.73 -1.20 21.15
CA VAL A 209 3.37 0.11 20.98
C VAL A 209 4.64 -0.03 20.15
N PHE A 210 5.45 -1.07 20.40
CA PHE A 210 6.64 -1.37 19.61
C PHE A 210 6.32 -1.58 18.12
N ILE A 211 5.28 -2.36 17.79
CA ILE A 211 4.80 -2.57 16.41
C ILE A 211 4.47 -1.24 15.73
N TRP A 212 3.70 -0.37 16.40
CA TRP A 212 3.35 0.92 15.82
C TRP A 212 4.55 1.85 15.67
N LEU A 213 5.50 1.82 16.61
CA LEU A 213 6.71 2.64 16.55
C LEU A 213 7.65 2.19 15.43
N ILE A 214 7.91 0.89 15.28
CA ILE A 214 8.80 0.38 14.24
C ILE A 214 8.20 0.59 12.84
N SER A 215 6.89 0.34 12.68
CA SER A 215 6.18 0.59 11.42
C SER A 215 6.14 2.09 11.06
N TYR A 216 5.93 2.95 12.05
CA TYR A 216 6.04 4.41 11.87
C TYR A 216 7.47 4.84 11.55
N GLY A 217 8.46 4.18 12.14
CA GLY A 217 9.88 4.34 11.80
C GLY A 217 10.13 4.10 10.31
N PHE A 218 9.60 3.01 9.74
CA PHE A 218 9.68 2.76 8.30
C PHE A 218 9.02 3.86 7.46
N TYR A 219 7.84 4.35 7.87
CA TYR A 219 7.19 5.49 7.22
C TYR A 219 8.10 6.74 7.22
N ARG A 220 8.82 7.02 8.31
CA ARG A 220 9.67 8.21 8.41
C ARG A 220 10.99 8.06 7.66
N ILE A 221 11.57 6.87 7.66
CA ILE A 221 12.88 6.56 7.07
C ILE A 221 12.84 6.59 5.53
N GLN A 222 11.68 6.39 4.91
CA GLN A 222 11.57 6.38 3.44
C GLN A 222 12.01 7.71 2.79
N PHE A 223 11.67 8.85 3.38
CA PHE A 223 12.00 10.18 2.84
C PHE A 223 13.50 10.53 2.87
N PRO A 224 14.23 10.35 3.99
CA PRO A 224 15.66 10.59 4.01
C PRO A 224 16.43 9.60 3.11
N ILE A 225 16.03 8.33 3.05
CA ILE A 225 16.62 7.37 2.11
C ILE A 225 16.43 7.88 0.69
N ASN A 226 15.20 8.25 0.32
CA ASN A 226 14.93 8.67 -1.03
C ASN A 226 15.66 9.97 -1.41
N ARG A 227 15.85 10.89 -0.45
CA ARG A 227 16.65 12.11 -0.63
C ARG A 227 18.15 11.84 -0.77
N LEU A 228 18.67 10.81 -0.11
CA LEU A 228 20.06 10.41 -0.23
C LEU A 228 20.39 9.93 -1.65
N PHE A 229 19.49 9.15 -2.26
CA PHE A 229 19.69 8.60 -3.61
C PHE A 229 19.39 9.60 -4.72
N HIS A 230 18.35 10.41 -4.57
CA HIS A 230 17.91 11.31 -5.62
C HIS A 230 18.42 12.75 -5.47
N GLY A 231 19.11 13.08 -4.36
CA GLY A 231 19.52 14.43 -4.02
C GLY A 231 18.40 15.24 -3.34
N ALA A 232 18.77 16.31 -2.65
CA ALA A 232 17.82 17.30 -2.13
C ALA A 232 17.54 18.35 -3.20
N ASP A 233 16.27 18.61 -3.53
CA ASP A 233 15.91 19.86 -4.21
C ASP A 233 15.88 20.99 -3.18
N VAL A 234 16.09 22.22 -3.64
CA VAL A 234 15.84 23.46 -2.88
C VAL A 234 14.40 23.41 -2.39
N GLU A 235 14.16 23.69 -1.11
CA GLU A 235 12.80 23.70 -0.54
C GLU A 235 11.85 24.48 -1.45
N PRO A 236 10.66 23.95 -1.76
CA PRO A 236 9.68 24.71 -2.52
C PRO A 236 9.35 25.95 -1.71
N THR A 237 9.60 27.12 -2.30
CA THR A 237 9.22 28.38 -1.66
C THR A 237 7.71 28.37 -1.39
N GLU A 238 7.27 29.06 -0.34
CA GLU A 238 5.86 29.14 0.09
C GLU A 238 4.89 29.39 -1.08
N ASN A 239 5.36 30.09 -2.11
CA ASN A 239 4.67 30.37 -3.37
C ASN A 239 4.36 29.12 -4.23
N ASP A 240 5.18 28.06 -4.23
CA ASP A 240 4.98 26.87 -5.07
C ASP A 240 3.96 25.90 -4.47
N ALA A 241 3.89 25.85 -3.12
CA ALA A 241 2.85 25.14 -2.40
C ALA A 241 1.49 25.84 -2.54
N GLU A 242 1.48 27.18 -2.51
CA GLU A 242 0.28 27.99 -2.74
C GLU A 242 -0.19 27.89 -4.20
N LYS A 243 0.73 27.80 -5.17
CA LYS A 243 0.41 27.61 -6.60
C LYS A 243 -0.21 26.24 -6.89
N GLN A 244 0.33 25.16 -6.32
CA GLN A 244 -0.32 23.85 -6.42
C GLN A 244 -1.71 23.88 -5.80
N ASN A 245 -1.85 24.43 -4.59
CA ASN A 245 -3.14 24.49 -3.90
C ASN A 245 -4.17 25.35 -4.67
N ASN A 246 -3.73 26.46 -5.27
CA ASN A 246 -4.57 27.33 -6.10
C ASN A 246 -4.94 26.67 -7.43
N ASP A 247 -4.05 25.93 -8.08
CA ASP A 247 -4.38 25.15 -9.29
C ASP A 247 -5.41 24.03 -8.99
N PHE A 248 -5.40 23.47 -7.77
CA PHE A 248 -6.41 22.51 -7.32
C PHE A 248 -7.75 23.16 -6.90
N VAL A 249 -7.72 24.35 -6.30
CA VAL A 249 -8.94 25.11 -5.92
C VAL A 249 -9.61 25.73 -7.14
N ASP A 250 -8.85 26.22 -8.11
CA ASP A 250 -9.36 26.80 -9.35
C ASP A 250 -9.98 25.71 -10.23
N ALA A 251 -9.35 24.53 -10.31
CA ALA A 251 -9.98 23.35 -10.88
C ALA A 251 -11.29 22.97 -10.18
N GLY A 252 -11.45 23.23 -8.88
CA GLY A 252 -12.71 23.01 -8.14
C GLY A 252 -13.82 24.03 -8.48
N LYS A 253 -13.46 25.28 -8.76
CA LYS A 253 -14.41 26.36 -9.09
C LYS A 253 -14.91 26.32 -10.52
N THR A 254 -14.13 25.81 -11.48
CA THR A 254 -14.57 25.70 -12.88
C THR A 254 -15.79 24.77 -13.02
N TYR A 255 -15.98 23.80 -12.11
CA TYR A 255 -17.13 22.88 -12.15
C TYR A 255 -18.44 23.48 -11.62
N GLU A 256 -18.42 24.61 -10.92
CA GLU A 256 -19.65 25.27 -10.44
C GLU A 256 -20.24 26.27 -11.46
N THR A 257 -19.53 26.58 -12.55
CA THR A 257 -19.96 27.65 -13.50
C THR A 257 -20.26 27.16 -14.92
N ASP A 258 -20.05 25.88 -15.24
CA ASP A 258 -20.39 25.31 -16.55
C ASP A 258 -21.67 24.46 -16.51
N SER A 259 -22.77 25.11 -16.12
CA SER A 259 -24.10 24.71 -16.59
C SER A 259 -24.71 25.88 -17.37
N PHE A 260 -24.78 25.70 -18.68
CA PHE A 260 -25.71 26.36 -19.60
C PHE A 260 -25.38 27.79 -20.05
N SER A 261 -24.76 27.92 -21.24
CA SER A 261 -25.27 28.76 -22.33
C SER A 261 -24.46 28.60 -23.62
N THR A 262 -25.17 28.80 -24.73
CA THR A 262 -24.77 28.66 -26.13
C THR A 262 -24.11 29.95 -26.66
N GLU A 263 -23.39 29.81 -27.79
CA GLU A 263 -23.08 30.80 -28.84
C GLU A 263 -21.73 31.54 -28.90
N GLU A 264 -21.15 31.41 -30.11
CA GLU A 264 -20.48 32.39 -30.99
C GLU A 264 -19.11 33.06 -30.71
N ASN A 265 -18.24 32.87 -31.72
CA ASN A 265 -17.31 33.81 -32.38
C ASN A 265 -16.22 34.57 -31.60
N GLY A 266 -14.99 34.48 -32.16
CA GLY A 266 -14.16 35.68 -32.40
C GLY A 266 -12.77 35.75 -31.73
N LYS A 267 -11.73 35.65 -32.58
CA LYS A 267 -10.42 36.32 -32.55
C LYS A 267 -9.71 36.62 -31.19
N GLY A 268 -8.60 35.90 -30.99
CA GLY A 268 -7.22 36.42 -30.91
C GLY A 268 -6.80 37.28 -29.71
N VAL A 269 -5.84 36.79 -28.92
CA VAL A 269 -4.90 37.62 -28.12
C VAL A 269 -3.56 36.86 -27.93
N ASP A 270 -2.46 37.49 -28.34
CA ASP A 270 -1.08 37.15 -27.98
C ASP A 270 -0.83 37.41 -26.49
N LEU A 271 -0.16 36.49 -25.79
CA LEU A 271 0.45 36.76 -24.49
C LEU A 271 1.77 36.00 -24.33
N ASN A 272 2.86 36.76 -24.42
CA ASN A 272 4.17 36.40 -23.90
C ASN A 272 4.06 36.12 -22.40
N THR A 273 4.31 34.87 -22.00
CA THR A 273 4.65 34.56 -20.61
C THR A 273 5.59 33.35 -20.57
N SER A 274 6.81 33.63 -20.14
CA SER A 274 7.85 32.69 -19.75
C SER A 274 7.33 31.64 -18.76
N LEU A 275 7.44 30.35 -19.12
CA LEU A 275 7.15 29.21 -18.26
C LEU A 275 8.45 28.46 -17.93
N PRO A 276 8.85 28.33 -16.64
CA PRO A 276 9.91 27.41 -16.25
C PRO A 276 9.30 26.03 -16.01
N GLY A 277 9.60 25.09 -16.90
CA GLY A 277 9.14 23.71 -16.76
C GLY A 277 9.16 22.93 -18.07
N GLU A 278 10.27 22.98 -18.81
CA GLU A 278 10.37 22.18 -20.03
C GLU A 278 10.45 20.69 -19.70
N SER A 279 9.43 19.96 -20.18
CA SER A 279 9.36 18.51 -20.27
C SER A 279 10.68 17.91 -20.76
N TRP A 280 11.14 16.80 -20.16
CA TRP A 280 12.36 16.08 -20.57
C TRP A 280 12.42 15.78 -22.07
N SER A 281 11.26 15.57 -22.71
CA SER A 281 11.15 15.39 -24.16
C SER A 281 11.60 16.61 -24.98
N LEU A 282 11.38 17.83 -24.48
CA LEU A 282 11.81 19.08 -25.13
C LEU A 282 13.31 19.28 -24.96
N LYS A 283 13.88 18.96 -23.79
CA LYS A 283 15.34 18.95 -23.58
C LYS A 283 16.06 17.97 -24.51
N PHE A 284 15.54 16.75 -24.67
CA PHE A 284 16.12 15.76 -25.58
C PHE A 284 16.03 16.20 -27.05
N ARG A 285 14.91 16.82 -27.44
CA ARG A 285 14.73 17.34 -28.80
C ARG A 285 15.66 18.53 -29.08
N SER A 286 15.84 19.41 -28.12
CA SER A 286 16.80 20.53 -28.16
C SER A 286 18.26 20.05 -28.25
N LEU A 287 18.65 19.08 -27.41
CA LEU A 287 19.98 18.47 -27.46
C LEU A 287 20.26 17.78 -28.79
N LYS A 288 19.29 17.04 -29.32
CA LYS A 288 19.42 16.38 -30.62
C LYS A 288 19.62 17.39 -31.76
N ASN A 289 18.83 18.46 -31.79
CA ASN A 289 18.96 19.51 -32.81
C ASN A 289 20.31 20.25 -32.71
N ASN A 290 20.83 20.50 -31.50
CA ASN A 290 22.14 21.11 -31.31
C ASN A 290 23.30 20.19 -31.72
N ILE A 291 23.15 18.88 -31.59
CA ILE A 291 24.14 17.89 -32.07
C ILE A 291 24.12 17.78 -33.60
N GLU A 292 22.95 17.85 -34.22
CA GLU A 292 22.83 17.83 -35.70
C GLU A 292 23.39 19.11 -36.33
N ASN A 293 23.18 20.27 -35.72
CA ASN A 293 23.69 21.55 -36.22
C ASN A 293 25.18 21.80 -35.95
N SER A 294 25.83 21.02 -35.07
CA SER A 294 27.28 21.12 -34.80
C SER A 294 28.12 20.18 -35.65
N ARG A 295 27.49 19.43 -36.57
CA ARG A 295 28.13 18.52 -37.53
C ARG A 295 28.06 19.01 -38.99
N LEU A 296 27.70 20.27 -39.21
CA LEU A 296 27.80 21.00 -40.46
C LEU A 296 28.76 22.18 -40.28
#